data_AF-A0A9R1G8F4-F1
#
_entry.id   AF-A0A9R1G8F4-F1
#
_cell.length_a   1.000
_cell.length_b   1.000
_cell.length_c   1.000
_cell.angle_alpha   90.00
_cell.angle_beta   90.00
_cell.angle_gamma   90.00
#
_symmetry.space_group_name_H-M   'P 1'
#
loop_
_entity.id
_entity.type
_entity.pdbx_description
1 polymer ?
#
loop_
_entity_poly.entity_id
_entity_poly.type
_entity_poly.pdbx_seq_one_letter_code
_entity_poly.pdbx_strand_id
1 'polypeptide(L)' 'MTHAPLGSLNSVGGVATEINAVNYVSPRSWLSTSHFVLGFFFFVGHLWHAGRARAAAAGFEKGIDRDLEPVLYMNPLN' A
#
# COMPACT_ATOMS: atom_id res chain seq x y z
N MET A 1 32.10 -6.28 -14.00
CA MET A 1 31.10 -6.66 -12.98
C MET A 1 29.98 -7.42 -13.69
N THR A 2 29.69 -8.67 -13.34
CA THR A 2 28.79 -9.58 -14.12
C THR A 2 27.49 -9.99 -13.40
N HIS A 3 27.30 -9.60 -12.14
CA HIS A 3 26.11 -9.93 -11.33
C HIS A 3 25.43 -8.67 -10.77
N ALA A 4 25.21 -7.69 -11.65
CA ALA A 4 24.43 -6.51 -11.29
C ALA A 4 22.98 -6.90 -10.96
N PRO A 5 22.28 -6.18 -10.06
CA PRO A 5 20.91 -6.49 -9.65
C PRO A 5 19.87 -6.01 -10.68
N LEU A 6 20.02 -6.45 -11.93
CA LEU A 6 19.15 -6.14 -13.07
C LEU A 6 18.63 -7.45 -13.65
N GLY A 7 17.32 -7.51 -13.90
CA GLY A 7 16.68 -8.64 -14.56
C GLY A 7 15.17 -8.47 -14.70
N SER A 8 14.56 -9.28 -15.53
CA SER A 8 13.12 -9.29 -15.79
C SER A 8 12.34 -10.13 -14.78
N LEU A 9 11.01 -9.99 -14.79
CA LEU A 9 10.12 -10.75 -13.91
C LEU A 9 10.19 -12.27 -14.13
N ASN A 10 10.40 -12.71 -15.37
CA ASN A 10 10.58 -14.12 -15.73
C ASN A 10 12.04 -14.60 -15.57
N SER A 11 12.84 -13.89 -14.76
CA SER A 11 14.20 -14.24 -14.36
C SER A 11 15.28 -14.16 -15.44
N VAL A 12 15.10 -13.39 -16.51
CA VAL A 12 16.20 -13.11 -17.46
C VAL A 12 17.08 -12.01 -16.87
N GLY A 13 18.34 -12.34 -16.57
CA GLY A 13 19.32 -11.42 -16.00
C GLY A 13 19.95 -10.52 -17.06
N GLY A 14 20.19 -9.26 -16.69
CA GLY A 14 20.77 -8.25 -17.59
C GLY A 14 19.88 -7.02 -17.74
N VAL A 15 20.20 -6.19 -18.73
CA VAL A 15 19.42 -4.98 -19.05
C VAL A 15 18.09 -5.36 -19.71
N ALA A 16 17.16 -4.40 -19.81
CA ALA A 16 15.82 -4.65 -20.36
C ALA A 16 15.81 -5.14 -21.83
N THR A 17 16.90 -4.94 -22.57
CA THR A 17 17.08 -5.38 -23.96
C THR A 17 17.92 -6.65 -24.09
N GLU A 18 18.29 -7.29 -22.98
CA GLU A 18 19.07 -8.53 -22.99
C GLU A 18 18.25 -9.68 -23.58
N ILE A 19 18.89 -10.54 -24.39
CA ILE A 19 18.24 -11.74 -24.91
C ILE A 19 18.05 -12.78 -23.79
N ASN A 20 17.16 -13.76 -24.00
CA ASN A 20 16.93 -14.82 -23.02
C ASN A 20 18.13 -15.80 -22.95
N ALA A 21 19.12 -15.47 -22.12
CA ALA A 21 20.37 -16.23 -22.02
C ALA A 21 20.76 -16.64 -20.58
N VAL A 22 20.54 -15.77 -19.58
CA VAL A 22 20.98 -16.01 -18.20
C VAL A 22 19.77 -16.00 -17.26
N ASN A 23 19.54 -17.08 -16.52
CA ASN A 23 18.48 -17.17 -15.52
C ASN A 23 18.99 -16.61 -14.16
N TYR A 24 18.86 -15.30 -13.95
CA TYR A 24 19.35 -14.61 -12.76
C TYR A 24 18.55 -13.34 -12.44
N VAL A 25 18.07 -13.24 -11.20
CA VAL A 25 17.62 -11.99 -10.57
C VAL A 25 18.20 -11.94 -9.17
N SER A 26 18.80 -10.82 -8.79
CA SER A 26 19.44 -10.69 -7.48
C SER A 26 18.42 -10.84 -6.33
N PRO A 27 18.75 -11.56 -5.25
CA PRO A 27 17.95 -11.57 -4.02
C PRO A 27 17.70 -10.17 -3.45
N ARG A 28 18.59 -9.20 -3.71
CA ARG A 28 18.40 -7.79 -3.34
C ARG A 28 17.14 -7.21 -4.00
N SER A 29 16.94 -7.47 -5.29
CA SER A 29 15.78 -7.01 -6.05
C SER A 29 14.51 -7.66 -5.50
N TRP A 30 14.51 -8.97 -5.29
CA TRP A 30 13.35 -9.69 -4.74
C TRP A 30 12.94 -9.22 -3.34
N LEU A 31 13.90 -9.11 -2.43
CA LEU A 31 13.63 -8.67 -1.06
C LEU A 31 13.18 -7.20 -1.03
N SER A 32 13.82 -6.31 -1.79
CA SER A 32 13.46 -4.90 -1.82
C SER A 32 12.05 -4.68 -2.37
N THR A 33 11.69 -5.31 -3.49
CA THR A 33 10.39 -5.10 -4.13
C THR A 33 9.26 -5.71 -3.30
N SER A 34 9.44 -6.93 -2.78
CA SER A 34 8.46 -7.57 -1.89
C SER A 34 8.18 -6.73 -0.64
N HIS A 35 9.21 -6.27 0.06
CA HIS A 35 9.04 -5.51 1.30
C HIS A 35 8.46 -4.12 1.04
N PHE A 36 8.77 -3.49 -0.09
CA PHE A 36 8.13 -2.24 -0.47
C PHE A 36 6.62 -2.41 -0.66
N VAL A 37 6.19 -3.42 -1.41
CA VAL A 37 4.76 -3.72 -1.64
C VAL A 37 4.05 -4.06 -0.33
N LEU A 38 4.65 -4.91 0.50
CA LEU A 38 4.12 -5.25 1.81
C LEU A 38 3.98 -4.01 2.70
N GLY A 39 5.04 -3.21 2.82
CA GLY A 39 5.05 -2.00 3.64
C GLY A 39 3.96 -0.99 3.23
N PHE A 40 3.75 -0.81 1.91
CA PHE A 40 2.67 0.02 1.40
C PHE A 40 1.28 -0.49 1.84
N PHE A 41 0.99 -1.78 1.68
CA PHE A 41 -0.31 -2.33 2.07
C PHE A 41 -0.50 -2.40 3.58
N PHE A 42 0.56 -2.56 4.37
CA PHE A 42 0.48 -2.38 5.83
C PHE A 42 0.08 -0.96 6.21
N PHE A 43 0.60 0.05 5.51
CA PHE A 43 0.22 1.44 5.76
C PHE A 43 -1.24 1.71 5.37
N VAL A 44 -1.70 1.22 4.21
CA VAL A 44 -3.12 1.30 3.82
C VAL A 44 -4.02 0.61 4.85
N GLY A 45 -3.65 -0.61 5.27
CA GLY A 45 -4.36 -1.34 6.31
C GLY A 45 -4.38 -0.59 7.65
N HIS A 46 -3.27 0.05 8.04
CA HIS A 46 -3.20 0.89 9.23
C HIS A 46 -4.19 2.05 9.17
N LEU A 47 -4.21 2.83 8.08
CA LEU A 47 -5.15 3.95 7.93
C LEU A 47 -6.60 3.49 8.00
N TRP A 48 -6.93 2.42 7.28
CA TRP A 48 -8.27 1.83 7.27
C TRP A 48 -8.70 1.40 8.68
N HIS A 49 -7.89 0.60 9.36
CA HIS A 49 -8.23 0.07 10.68
C HIS A 49 -8.20 1.13 11.78
N ALA A 50 -7.25 2.08 11.74
CA ALA A 50 -7.19 3.17 12.70
C ALA A 50 -8.41 4.10 12.59
N GLY A 51 -8.80 4.47 11.37
CA GLY A 51 -10.01 5.26 11.12
C GLY A 51 -11.28 4.54 11.59
N ARG A 52 -11.44 3.27 11.21
CA ARG A 52 -12.59 2.45 11.63
C ARG A 52 -12.65 2.26 13.14
N ALA A 53 -11.53 1.98 13.79
CA ALA A 53 -11.46 1.80 15.24
C ALA A 53 -11.87 3.08 15.99
N ARG A 54 -11.43 4.25 15.51
CA ARG A 54 -11.84 5.54 16.07
C ARG A 54 -13.33 5.80 15.88
N ALA A 55 -13.87 5.57 14.68
CA ALA A 55 -15.30 5.72 14.41
C ALA A 55 -16.15 4.78 15.29
N ALA A 56 -15.70 3.55 15.50
CA ALA A 56 -16.38 2.58 16.35
C ALA A 56 -16.33 2.95 17.83
N ALA A 57 -15.17 3.42 18.31
CA ALA A 57 -15.05 3.91 19.68
C ALA A 57 -15.92 5.15 19.94
N ALA A 58 -16.15 5.98 18.91
CA ALA A 58 -17.05 7.13 18.98
C ALA A 58 -18.52 6.81 18.61
N GLY A 59 -18.82 5.56 18.21
CA GLY A 59 -20.19 5.07 18.02
C GLY A 59 -20.89 5.43 16.71
N PHE A 60 -20.17 5.88 15.68
CA PHE A 60 -20.75 6.28 14.39
C PHE A 60 -20.23 5.48 13.18
N GLU A 61 -19.55 4.36 13.40
CA GLU A 61 -18.99 3.53 12.33
C GLU A 61 -20.05 2.89 11.42
N LYS A 62 -21.30 2.84 11.87
CA LYS A 62 -22.45 2.28 11.13
C LYS A 62 -23.26 3.33 10.38
N GLY A 63 -22.86 4.59 10.43
CA GLY A 63 -23.56 5.71 9.80
C GLY A 63 -23.99 6.78 10.80
N ILE A 64 -24.65 7.81 10.27
CA ILE A 64 -25.11 8.99 11.01
C ILE A 64 -26.50 8.72 11.58
N ASP A 65 -26.72 9.11 12.83
CA ASP A 65 -28.06 9.16 13.43
C ASP A 65 -28.90 10.25 12.74
N ARG A 66 -30.06 9.86 12.20
CA ARG A 66 -30.95 10.76 11.46
C ARG A 66 -31.62 11.80 12.35
N ASP A 67 -31.74 11.52 13.65
CA ASP A 67 -32.36 12.43 14.61
C ASP A 67 -31.33 13.37 15.26
N LEU A 68 -30.04 13.02 15.22
CA LEU A 68 -28.94 13.73 15.89
C LEU A 68 -27.77 14.05 14.93
N GLU A 69 -28.07 14.42 13.69
CA GLU A 69 -27.05 14.76 12.69
C GLU A 69 -26.20 15.97 13.14
N PRO A 70 -24.89 15.82 13.47
CA PRO A 70 -24.13 16.87 14.14
C PRO A 70 -24.00 18.17 13.35
N VAL A 71 -23.98 18.08 12.02
CA VAL A 71 -23.80 19.24 11.13
C VAL A 71 -25.00 20.19 11.20
N LEU A 72 -26.21 19.69 11.51
CA LEU A 72 -27.42 20.52 11.63
C LEU A 72 -27.41 21.44 12.86
N TYR A 73 -26.53 21.19 13.83
CA TYR A 73 -26.39 21.99 15.06
C TYR A 73 -25.21 22.98 14.99
N MET A 74 -24.49 23.03 13.86
CA MET A 74 -23.36 23.94 13.66
C MET A 74 -23.82 25.22 12.95
N ASN A 75 -23.13 26.33 13.22
CA ASN A 75 -23.36 27.57 12.46
C ASN A 75 -22.93 27.38 11.00
N PRO A 76 -23.64 28.01 10.03
CA PRO A 76 -23.17 28.07 8.67
C PRO A 76 -21.81 28.77 8.60
N LEU A 77 -20.99 28.36 7.63
CA LEU A 77 -19.64 28.91 7.46
C LEU A 77 -19.62 30.31 6.81
N ASN A 78 -20.77 30.82 6.37
CA ASN A 78 -20.94 32.09 5.66
C ASN A 78 -21.76 33.09 6.47
#